data_AF-A0A1W6BF39-F1
#
_entry.id   AF-A0A1W6BF39-F1
#
_cell.length_a   1.000
_cell.length_b   1.000
_cell.length_c   1.000
_cell.angle_alpha   90.00
_cell.angle_beta   90.00
_cell.angle_gamma   90.00
#
_symmetry.space_group_name_H-M   'P 1'
#
loop_
_entity.id
_entity.type
_entity.pdbx_description
1 polymer ?
#
loop_
_entity_poly.entity_id
_entity_poly.type
_entity_poly.pdbx_seq_one_letter_code
_entity_poly.pdbx_strand_id
1 'polypeptide(L)'
;MKKMREIRFLFSLLLTIIPFQSLKSEMIIMSKCDDKQDEFLKNEYILNLDELIMTRNYVYKEKTYQKYRLTDLSIKKSNSYVRNIYEEDGKILTHKHGYPQFYTQILFEKDKQEIFMKTVLNDEEGISKISTCKKIEKFKKES
;
A
#
# COMPACT_ATOMS: atom_id res chain seq x y z
N MET A 1 6.56 -20.78 54.81
CA MET A 1 7.32 -20.89 53.54
C MET A 1 6.56 -21.54 52.36
N LYS A 2 5.25 -21.87 52.47
CA LYS A 2 4.46 -22.50 51.38
C LYS A 2 3.85 -21.50 50.37
N LYS A 3 3.47 -20.30 50.85
CA LYS A 3 2.68 -19.30 50.08
C LYS A 3 3.41 -18.66 48.89
N MET A 4 4.76 -18.60 48.93
CA MET A 4 5.58 -18.08 47.82
C MET A 4 5.79 -19.09 46.67
N ARG A 5 5.55 -20.40 46.91
CA ARG A 5 5.75 -21.45 45.89
C ARG A 5 4.56 -21.52 44.93
N GLU A 6 3.36 -21.26 45.43
CA GLU A 6 2.09 -21.17 44.67
C GLU A 6 2.08 -19.99 43.68
N ILE A 7 2.56 -18.81 44.10
CA ILE A 7 2.60 -17.60 43.25
C ILE A 7 3.57 -17.76 42.06
N ARG A 8 4.70 -18.47 42.27
CA ARG A 8 5.64 -18.80 41.19
C ARG A 8 5.04 -19.77 40.17
N PHE A 9 4.16 -20.68 40.60
CA PHE A 9 3.43 -21.59 39.72
C PHE A 9 2.40 -20.84 38.86
N LEU A 10 1.69 -19.87 39.45
CA LEU A 10 0.75 -18.98 38.74
C LEU A 10 1.45 -18.12 37.67
N PHE A 11 2.64 -17.60 37.96
CA PHE A 11 3.44 -16.87 36.95
C PHE A 11 3.95 -17.78 35.82
N SER A 12 4.28 -19.03 36.12
CA SER A 12 4.69 -20.02 35.11
C SER A 12 3.54 -20.42 34.17
N LEU A 13 2.30 -20.41 34.66
CA LEU A 13 1.11 -20.77 33.87
C LEU A 13 0.65 -19.64 32.93
N LEU A 14 1.00 -18.39 33.23
CA LEU A 14 0.63 -17.24 32.40
C LEU A 14 1.40 -17.18 31.07
N LEU A 15 2.60 -17.79 31.01
CA LEU A 15 3.45 -17.82 29.82
C LEU A 15 2.99 -18.83 28.75
N THR A 16 2.13 -19.79 29.10
CA THR A 16 1.69 -20.86 28.17
C THR A 16 0.45 -20.50 27.34
N ILE A 17 -0.12 -19.30 27.52
CA ILE A 17 -1.36 -18.87 26.84
C ILE A 17 -1.10 -17.75 25.83
N ILE A 18 0.13 -17.56 25.36
CA ILE A 18 0.36 -16.67 24.23
C ILE A 18 -0.16 -17.39 22.99
N PRO A 19 -1.29 -16.97 22.38
CA PRO A 19 -1.69 -17.56 21.11
C PRO A 19 -0.58 -17.27 20.11
N PHE A 20 -0.07 -18.31 19.44
CA PHE A 20 0.73 -18.14 18.23
C PHE A 20 -0.15 -17.42 17.23
N GLN A 21 -0.03 -16.08 17.16
CA GLN A 21 -0.66 -15.32 16.10
C GLN A 21 0.10 -15.69 14.82
N SER A 22 -0.54 -16.47 13.96
CA SER A 22 -0.03 -16.71 12.62
C SER A 22 -0.03 -15.37 11.89
N LEU A 23 1.13 -14.70 11.83
CA LEU A 23 1.31 -13.50 11.03
C LEU A 23 1.24 -13.92 9.56
N LYS A 24 0.04 -13.81 8.97
CA LYS A 24 -0.13 -13.96 7.53
C LYS A 24 0.40 -12.69 6.86
N SER A 25 1.71 -12.66 6.64
CA SER A 25 2.35 -11.64 5.82
C SER A 25 2.01 -11.90 4.35
N GLU A 26 1.22 -11.01 3.75
CA GLU A 26 0.86 -11.04 2.33
C GLU A 26 1.52 -9.88 1.60
N MET A 27 2.19 -10.17 0.48
CA MET A 27 2.70 -9.17 -0.45
C MET A 27 1.94 -9.27 -1.77
N ILE A 28 1.46 -8.14 -2.27
CA ILE A 28 0.71 -8.06 -3.52
C ILE A 28 1.49 -7.20 -4.51
N ILE A 29 1.83 -7.76 -5.67
CA ILE A 29 2.52 -7.06 -6.75
C ILE A 29 1.54 -6.86 -7.90
N MET A 30 1.24 -5.60 -8.21
CA MET A 30 0.44 -5.19 -9.36
C MET A 30 1.37 -4.61 -10.42
N SER A 31 1.49 -5.26 -11.57
CA SER A 31 2.45 -4.89 -12.61
C SER A 31 1.79 -4.66 -13.97
N LYS A 32 2.54 -4.00 -14.87
CA LYS A 32 2.07 -3.60 -16.21
C LYS A 32 0.78 -2.76 -16.11
N CYS A 33 0.83 -1.76 -15.24
CA CYS A 33 -0.28 -0.87 -14.94
C CYS A 33 -0.35 0.28 -15.96
N ASP A 34 -1.40 0.28 -16.77
CA ASP A 34 -1.62 1.32 -17.76
C ASP A 34 -2.49 2.44 -17.17
N ASP A 35 -2.29 3.67 -17.64
CA ASP A 35 -3.10 4.84 -17.31
C ASP A 35 -3.68 5.46 -18.59
N LYS A 36 -4.76 6.23 -18.45
CA LYS A 36 -5.38 6.95 -19.58
C LYS A 36 -4.62 8.21 -19.98
N GLN A 37 -3.94 8.88 -19.05
CA GLN A 37 -3.29 10.16 -19.28
C GLN A 37 -1.81 9.99 -19.64
N ASP A 38 -1.17 8.97 -19.06
CA ASP A 38 0.27 8.76 -19.11
C ASP A 38 0.68 7.42 -19.70
N GLU A 39 1.78 7.44 -20.47
CA GLU A 39 2.37 6.25 -21.05
C GLU A 39 3.63 5.83 -20.28
N PHE A 40 3.70 4.54 -19.94
CA PHE A 40 4.79 3.95 -19.17
C PHE A 40 5.49 2.83 -19.93
N LEU A 41 6.81 2.72 -19.74
CA LEU A 41 7.58 1.50 -20.03
C LEU A 41 7.44 0.50 -18.88
N LYS A 42 7.41 1.02 -17.65
CA LYS A 42 7.16 0.26 -16.41
C LYS A 42 6.27 1.09 -15.50
N ASN A 43 5.28 0.45 -14.90
CA ASN A 43 4.48 1.03 -13.82
C ASN A 43 3.98 -0.15 -12.98
N GLU A 44 4.42 -0.17 -11.73
CA GLU A 44 4.27 -1.30 -10.82
C GLU A 44 4.04 -0.78 -9.41
N TYR A 45 3.14 -1.45 -8.69
CA TYR A 45 2.81 -1.19 -7.29
C TYR A 45 3.06 -2.46 -6.49
N ILE A 46 3.84 -2.34 -5.43
CA ILE A 46 4.18 -3.43 -4.52
C ILE A 46 3.58 -3.07 -3.17
N LEU A 47 2.58 -3.82 -2.73
CA LEU A 47 1.94 -3.68 -1.43
C LEU A 47 2.55 -4.72 -0.50
N ASN A 48 3.25 -4.28 0.54
CA ASN A 48 3.71 -5.13 1.62
C ASN A 48 2.78 -4.92 2.82
N LEU A 49 1.88 -5.88 3.06
CA LEU A 49 0.89 -5.77 4.15
C LEU A 49 1.49 -6.06 5.53
N ASP A 50 2.66 -6.68 5.59
CA ASP A 50 3.42 -6.93 6.82
C ASP A 50 4.08 -5.64 7.33
N GLU A 51 4.76 -4.94 6.43
CA GLU A 51 5.43 -3.66 6.73
C GLU A 51 4.48 -2.45 6.64
N LEU A 52 3.23 -2.65 6.19
CA LEU A 52 2.25 -1.59 5.96
C LEU A 52 2.78 -0.50 5.02
N ILE A 53 3.48 -0.90 3.94
CA ILE A 53 4.01 0.01 2.93
C ILE A 53 3.56 -0.37 1.51
N MET A 54 3.44 0.66 0.69
CA MET A 54 3.30 0.57 -0.77
C MET A 54 4.53 1.20 -1.42
N THR A 55 5.16 0.47 -2.33
CA THR A 55 6.22 0.98 -3.19
C THR A 55 5.71 1.07 -4.62
N ARG A 56 5.78 2.24 -5.26
CA ARG A 56 5.53 2.38 -6.69
C ARG A 56 6.83 2.57 -7.44
N ASN A 57 7.04 1.76 -8.47
CA ASN A 57 8.16 1.85 -9.40
C ASN A 57 7.64 2.18 -10.79
N TYR A 58 8.07 3.30 -11.37
CA TYR A 58 7.64 3.67 -12.71
C TYR A 58 8.78 4.20 -13.59
N VAL A 59 8.60 4.02 -14.90
CA VAL A 59 9.44 4.56 -15.96
C VAL A 59 8.52 5.10 -17.04
N TYR A 60 8.53 6.41 -17.26
CA TYR A 60 7.76 7.05 -18.32
C TYR A 60 8.31 6.71 -19.71
N LYS A 61 7.43 6.66 -20.70
CA LYS A 61 7.85 6.77 -22.10
C LYS A 61 8.33 8.18 -22.40
N GLU A 62 9.12 8.33 -23.47
CA GLU A 62 9.73 9.60 -23.84
C GLU A 62 8.71 10.73 -24.02
N LYS A 63 7.58 10.44 -24.68
CA LYS A 63 6.50 11.41 -24.90
C LYS A 63 5.95 11.99 -23.60
N THR A 64 5.63 11.14 -22.63
CA THR A 64 5.11 11.55 -21.31
C THR A 64 6.18 12.27 -20.49
N TYR A 65 7.43 11.77 -20.50
CA TYR A 65 8.54 12.41 -19.81
C TYR A 65 8.78 13.84 -20.32
N GLN A 66 8.85 14.03 -21.64
CA GLN A 66 9.07 15.36 -22.22
C GLN A 66 7.90 16.30 -21.92
N LYS A 67 6.65 15.82 -22.01
CA LYS A 67 5.45 16.60 -21.62
C LYS A 67 5.59 17.19 -20.22
N TYR A 68 5.99 16.39 -19.23
CA TYR A 68 6.14 16.87 -17.85
C TYR A 68 7.40 17.70 -17.64
N ARG A 69 8.49 17.39 -18.34
CA ARG A 69 9.74 18.14 -18.24
C ARG A 69 9.62 19.60 -18.68
N LEU A 70 8.67 19.90 -19.58
CA LEU A 70 8.35 21.28 -19.97
C LEU A 70 7.83 22.12 -18.82
N THR A 71 7.08 21.53 -17.89
CA THR A 71 6.47 22.23 -16.75
C THR A 71 7.28 22.08 -15.46
N ASP A 72 8.00 20.98 -15.30
CA ASP A 72 8.79 20.67 -14.10
C ASP A 72 10.15 20.09 -14.50
N LEU A 73 11.22 20.86 -14.29
CA LEU A 73 12.60 20.46 -14.60
C LEU A 73 13.14 19.39 -13.64
N SER A 74 12.52 19.21 -12.48
CA SER A 74 12.94 18.21 -11.48
C SER A 74 12.40 16.80 -11.77
N ILE A 75 11.51 16.68 -12.77
CA ILE A 75 10.90 15.40 -13.12
C ILE A 75 11.95 14.38 -13.54
N LYS A 76 11.83 13.16 -13.00
CA LYS A 76 12.68 12.04 -13.37
C LYS A 76 11.93 11.10 -14.32
N LYS A 77 12.60 10.64 -15.37
CA LYS A 77 12.05 9.65 -16.30
C LYS A 77 11.75 8.31 -15.61
N SER A 78 12.59 7.91 -14.67
CA SER A 78 12.45 6.73 -13.84
C SER A 78 12.47 7.15 -12.37
N ASN A 79 11.52 6.68 -11.58
CA ASN A 79 11.47 6.98 -10.16
C ASN A 79 10.83 5.85 -9.35
N SER A 80 11.10 5.86 -8.05
CA SER A 80 10.49 4.99 -7.06
C SER A 80 10.07 5.81 -5.85
N TYR A 81 8.92 5.52 -5.27
CA TYR A 81 8.51 6.13 -4.01
C TYR A 81 7.75 5.14 -3.13
N VAL A 82 7.82 5.39 -1.83
CA VAL A 82 7.18 4.58 -0.79
C VAL A 82 6.11 5.41 -0.09
N ARG A 83 4.98 4.78 0.27
CA ARG A 83 3.91 5.35 1.07
C ARG A 83 3.47 4.34 2.12
N ASN A 84 3.15 4.80 3.32
CA ASN A 84 2.49 3.94 4.30
C ASN A 84 1.04 3.66 3.84
N ILE A 85 0.56 2.47 4.16
CA ILE A 85 -0.79 2.01 3.86
C ILE A 85 -1.50 1.52 5.13
N TYR A 86 -2.82 1.51 5.08
CA TYR A 86 -3.66 0.89 6.10
C TYR A 86 -4.86 0.21 5.43
N GLU A 87 -5.49 -0.70 6.15
CA GLU A 87 -6.70 -1.38 5.71
C GLU A 87 -7.94 -0.78 6.40
N GLU A 88 -8.97 -0.52 5.62
CA GLU A 88 -10.26 0.01 6.06
C GLU A 88 -11.37 -0.62 5.21
N ASP A 89 -12.36 -1.26 5.83
CA ASP A 89 -13.47 -1.92 5.15
C ASP A 89 -13.06 -2.89 4.01
N GLY A 90 -11.97 -3.64 4.21
CA GLY A 90 -11.43 -4.58 3.22
C GLY A 90 -10.71 -3.93 2.04
N LYS A 91 -10.54 -2.60 2.07
CA LYS A 91 -9.80 -1.81 1.09
C LYS A 91 -8.45 -1.40 1.68
N ILE A 92 -7.44 -1.28 0.82
CA ILE A 92 -6.12 -0.80 1.21
C ILE A 92 -5.97 0.64 0.73
N LEU A 93 -5.70 1.57 1.64
CA LEU A 93 -5.50 2.99 1.33
C LEU A 93 -4.09 3.42 1.69
N THR A 94 -3.50 4.30 0.89
CA THR A 94 -2.30 5.03 1.32
C THR A 94 -2.65 6.08 2.34
N HIS A 95 -1.69 6.48 3.17
CA HIS A 95 -1.83 7.64 4.04
C HIS A 95 -2.23 8.89 3.25
N LYS A 96 -3.04 9.74 3.89
CA LYS A 96 -3.55 10.99 3.33
C LYS A 96 -2.39 11.88 2.88
N HIS A 97 -2.47 12.36 1.65
CA HIS A 97 -1.51 13.29 1.08
C HIS A 97 -2.17 14.62 0.77
N GLY A 98 -1.82 15.65 1.53
CA GLY A 98 -2.41 16.98 1.42
C GLY A 98 -2.72 17.55 2.80
N TYR A 99 -3.72 18.42 2.84
CA TYR A 99 -4.20 19.08 4.04
C TYR A 99 -5.45 18.40 4.58
N PRO A 100 -5.82 18.61 5.86
CA PRO A 100 -7.04 18.03 6.43
C PRO A 100 -8.30 18.32 5.61
N GLN A 101 -8.43 19.54 5.06
CA GLN A 101 -9.57 19.92 4.22
C GLN A 101 -9.47 19.44 2.76
N PHE A 102 -8.27 19.09 2.28
CA PHE A 102 -8.05 18.61 0.92
C PHE A 102 -6.90 17.59 0.87
N TYR A 103 -7.23 16.32 0.66
CA TYR A 103 -6.23 15.27 0.55
C TYR A 103 -6.56 14.24 -0.52
N THR A 104 -5.53 13.53 -0.94
CA THR A 104 -5.64 12.39 -1.86
C THR A 104 -5.08 11.13 -1.24
N GLN A 105 -5.63 9.99 -1.64
CA GLN A 105 -5.19 8.65 -1.25
C GLN A 105 -5.30 7.72 -2.45
N ILE A 106 -4.32 6.84 -2.60
CA ILE A 106 -4.44 5.73 -3.55
C ILE A 106 -5.22 4.63 -2.84
N LEU A 107 -6.25 4.15 -3.52
CA LEU A 107 -7.18 3.13 -3.06
C LEU A 107 -6.99 1.86 -3.90
N PHE A 108 -6.78 0.75 -3.21
CA PHE A 108 -6.69 -0.58 -3.78
C PHE A 108 -7.79 -1.47 -3.20
N GLU A 109 -8.42 -2.25 -4.06
CA GLU A 109 -9.32 -3.32 -3.64
C GLU A 109 -8.61 -4.65 -3.82
N LYS A 110 -8.66 -5.51 -2.80
CA LYS A 110 -8.07 -6.85 -2.87
C LYS A 110 -8.64 -7.59 -4.08
N ASP A 111 -7.77 -8.26 -4.84
CA ASP A 111 -8.11 -9.04 -6.03
C ASP A 111 -8.59 -8.24 -7.26
N LYS A 112 -8.66 -6.90 -7.19
CA LYS A 112 -8.98 -6.08 -8.36
C LYS A 112 -7.73 -5.55 -9.05
N GLN A 113 -7.79 -5.50 -10.37
CA GLN A 113 -6.73 -4.97 -11.24
C GLN A 113 -6.75 -3.44 -11.35
N GLU A 114 -7.85 -2.84 -10.91
CA GLU A 114 -8.06 -1.39 -11.00
C GLU A 114 -7.52 -0.71 -9.76
N ILE A 115 -6.83 0.41 -9.98
CA ILE A 115 -6.32 1.27 -8.92
C ILE A 115 -7.08 2.59 -9.01
N PHE A 116 -7.52 3.07 -7.85
CA PHE A 116 -8.31 4.28 -7.74
C PHE A 116 -7.55 5.36 -6.97
N MET A 117 -7.86 6.62 -7.27
CA MET A 117 -7.51 7.76 -6.42
C MET A 117 -8.79 8.22 -5.73
N LYS A 118 -8.75 8.22 -4.41
CA LYS A 118 -9.73 8.89 -3.55
C LYS A 118 -9.22 10.31 -3.31
N THR A 119 -10.02 11.29 -3.67
CA THR A 119 -9.78 12.71 -3.38
C THR A 119 -10.88 13.18 -2.45
N VAL A 120 -10.51 13.92 -1.41
CA VAL A 120 -11.47 14.52 -0.49
C VAL A 120 -11.25 16.02 -0.49
N LEU A 121 -12.32 16.79 -0.64
CA LEU A 121 -12.32 18.25 -0.57
C LEU A 121 -13.51 18.70 0.28
N ASN A 122 -13.27 19.34 1.43
CA ASN A 122 -14.33 19.81 2.34
C ASN A 122 -15.37 18.72 2.64
N ASP A 123 -14.90 17.53 3.02
CA ASP A 123 -15.71 16.34 3.32
C ASP A 123 -16.46 15.73 2.12
N GLU A 124 -16.35 16.30 0.91
CA GLU A 124 -16.84 15.67 -0.31
C GLU A 124 -15.82 14.68 -0.87
N GLU A 125 -16.24 13.44 -1.11
CA GLU A 125 -15.38 12.39 -1.63
C GLU A 125 -15.57 12.18 -3.14
N GLY A 126 -14.47 12.17 -3.89
CA GLY A 126 -14.41 11.76 -5.28
C GLY A 126 -13.51 10.54 -5.45
N ILE A 127 -14.01 9.51 -6.14
CA ILE A 127 -13.23 8.32 -6.50
C ILE A 127 -13.06 8.28 -8.01
N SER A 128 -11.82 8.18 -8.47
CA SER A 128 -11.49 8.13 -9.90
C SER A 128 -10.51 6.98 -10.19
N LYS A 129 -10.70 6.27 -11.30
CA LYS A 129 -9.77 5.23 -11.73
C LYS A 129 -8.51 5.86 -12.32
N ILE A 130 -7.35 5.51 -11.77
CA ILE A 130 -6.04 6.03 -12.21
C ILE A 130 -5.17 5.00 -12.91
N SER A 131 -5.47 3.70 -12.75
CA SER A 131 -4.71 2.70 -13.48
C SER A 131 -5.46 1.37 -13.58
N THR A 132 -5.11 0.58 -14.59
CA THR A 132 -5.53 -0.81 -14.73
C THR A 132 -4.29 -1.67 -14.96
N CYS A 133 -4.05 -2.62 -14.06
CA CYS A 133 -2.90 -3.51 -14.08
C CYS A 133 -3.22 -4.84 -14.75
N LYS A 134 -2.38 -5.29 -15.67
CA LYS A 134 -2.62 -6.55 -16.40
C LYS A 134 -2.30 -7.79 -15.58
N LYS A 135 -1.50 -7.66 -14.52
CA LYS A 135 -1.00 -8.79 -13.73
C LYS A 135 -1.04 -8.46 -12.24
N ILE A 136 -1.55 -9.39 -11.44
CA ILE A 136 -1.53 -9.37 -9.98
C ILE A 136 -0.86 -10.66 -9.51
N GLU A 137 0.15 -10.54 -8.65
CA GLU A 137 0.83 -11.66 -8.00
C GLU A 137 0.70 -11.51 -6.50
N LYS A 138 0.36 -12.59 -5.81
CA LYS A 138 0.20 -12.63 -4.36
C LYS A 138 1.20 -13.61 -3.77
N PHE A 139 1.97 -13.16 -2.80
CA PHE A 139 2.94 -13.96 -2.08
C PHE A 139 2.51 -14.03 -0.62
N LYS A 140 2.44 -15.23 -0.07
CA LYS A 140 2.28 -15.44 1.37
C LYS A 140 3.63 -15.88 1.90
N LYS A 141 4.15 -15.20 2.92
CA LYS A 141 5.26 -15.78 3.69
C LYS A 141 4.70 -16.98 4.46
N GLU A 142 5.32 -18.13 4.28
CA GLU A 142 5.14 -19.24 5.21
C GLU A 142 5.91 -18.87 6.50
N SER A 143 5.21 -18.93 7.64
CA SER A 143 5.78 -18.83 8.99
C SER A 143 5.76 -20.19 9.66
#